data_AF-A0A3B9L9V8-F1
#
_entry.id   AF-A0A3B9L9V8-F1
#
_cell.length_a   1.000
_cell.length_b   1.000
_cell.length_c   1.000
_cell.angle_alpha   90.00
_cell.angle_beta   90.00
_cell.angle_gamma   90.00
#
_symmetry.space_group_name_H-M   'P 1'
#
loop_
_entity.id
_entity.type
_entity.pdbx_description
1 polymer ?
#
loop_
_entity_poly.entity_id
_entity_poly.type
_entity_poly.pdbx_seq_one_letter_code
_entity_poly.pdbx_strand_id
1 'polypeptide(L)' 'MTTSTEVRPPVPPFTRETAIQKVRMAEDGWNSRDPQRVSLVYTLDSQWRN' A
#
# COMPACT_ATOMS: atom_id res chain seq x y z
N MET A 1 -16.62 -2.97 15.87
CA MET A 1 -15.15 -3.12 15.83
C MET A 1 -14.60 -1.88 15.15
N THR A 2 -13.81 -1.07 15.83
CA THR A 2 -13.28 0.21 15.33
C THR A 2 -12.09 -0.06 14.42
N THR A 3 -12.26 0.06 13.10
CA THR A 3 -11.17 -0.02 12.12
C THR A 3 -10.38 1.29 12.16
N SER A 4 -9.30 1.33 12.95
CA SER A 4 -8.33 2.42 12.88
C SER A 4 -7.74 2.45 11.47
N THR A 5 -8.08 3.47 10.68
CA THR A 5 -7.55 3.61 9.31
C THR A 5 -6.14 4.17 9.44
N GLU A 6 -5.14 3.29 9.53
CA GLU A 6 -3.75 3.70 9.61
C GLU A 6 -3.34 4.37 8.29
N VAL A 7 -2.92 5.64 8.39
CA VAL A 7 -2.48 6.41 7.22
C VAL A 7 -1.07 5.96 6.85
N ARG A 8 -0.94 5.34 5.68
CA ARG A 8 0.36 4.92 5.12
C ARG A 8 0.89 5.97 4.14
N PRO A 9 1.83 6.84 4.53
CA PRO A 9 2.49 7.74 3.59
C PRO A 9 3.35 6.95 2.60
N PRO A 10 3.60 7.50 1.40
CA PRO A 10 3.06 8.77 0.89
C PRO A 10 1.58 8.68 0.50
N VAL A 11 0.84 9.75 0.81
CA VAL A 11 -0.59 9.95 0.49
C VAL A 11 -0.76 10.94 -0.68
N PRO A 12 -1.82 10.85 -1.48
CA PRO A 12 -2.05 11.78 -2.58
C PRO A 12 -2.36 13.21 -2.10
N PRO A 13 -2.15 14.26 -2.93
CA PRO A 13 -1.59 14.20 -4.28
C PRO A 13 -0.07 13.93 -4.26
N PHE A 14 0.43 13.18 -5.25
CA PHE A 14 1.85 12.82 -5.34
C PHE A 14 2.66 13.83 -6.15
N THR A 15 3.88 14.12 -5.69
CA THR A 15 4.99 14.62 -6.51
C THR A 15 5.68 13.47 -7.23
N ARG A 16 6.60 13.77 -8.16
CA ARG A 16 7.41 12.74 -8.82
C ARG A 16 8.22 11.93 -7.79
N GLU A 17 8.87 12.57 -6.82
CA GLU A 17 9.67 11.83 -5.83
C GLU A 17 8.79 10.92 -4.96
N THR A 18 7.65 11.45 -4.48
CA THR A 18 6.76 10.67 -3.59
C THR A 18 6.01 9.55 -4.33
N ALA A 19 5.72 9.71 -5.62
CA ALA A 19 5.21 8.63 -6.46
C ALA A 19 6.24 7.49 -6.62
N ILE A 20 7.52 7.84 -6.89
CA ILE A 20 8.60 6.85 -6.99
C ILE A 20 8.77 6.12 -5.66
N GLN A 21 8.76 6.84 -4.54
CA GLN A 21 8.82 6.24 -3.20
C GLN A 21 7.66 5.27 -2.97
N LYS A 22 6.43 5.65 -3.35
CA LYS A 22 5.24 4.79 -3.21
C LYS A 22 5.41 3.48 -3.96
N VAL A 23 5.87 3.55 -5.21
CA VAL A 23 6.07 2.37 -6.06
C VAL A 23 7.17 1.46 -5.51
N ARG A 24 8.30 2.04 -5.05
CA ARG A 24 9.38 1.23 -4.45
C ARG A 24 8.91 0.50 -3.19
N MET A 25 8.15 1.16 -2.32
CA MET A 25 7.59 0.50 -1.12
C MET A 25 6.63 -0.64 -1.48
N ALA A 26 5.84 -0.48 -2.54
CA ALA A 26 4.98 -1.55 -3.04
C ALA A 26 5.83 -2.70 -3.59
N GLU A 27 6.83 -2.42 -4.42
CA GLU A 27 7.78 -3.42 -4.96
C GLU A 27 8.46 -4.21 -3.84
N ASP A 28 8.97 -3.54 -2.80
CA ASP A 28 9.57 -4.18 -1.61
C ASP A 28 8.56 -5.08 -0.88
N GLY A 29 7.30 -4.64 -0.78
CA GLY A 29 6.20 -5.41 -0.22
C GLY A 29 5.91 -6.68 -1.02
N TRP A 30 5.84 -6.59 -2.35
CA TRP A 30 5.60 -7.74 -3.22
C TRP A 30 6.78 -8.72 -3.24
N ASN A 31 8.02 -8.22 -3.25
CA ASN A 31 9.24 -9.05 -3.25
C ASN A 31 9.42 -9.86 -1.96
N SER A 32 8.83 -9.42 -0.84
CA SER A 32 8.87 -10.19 0.41
C SER A 32 8.14 -11.53 0.30
N ARG A 33 7.20 -11.67 -0.65
CA ARG A 33 6.36 -12.86 -0.83
C ARG A 33 5.58 -13.25 0.44
N ASP A 34 5.32 -12.26 1.30
CA ASP A 34 4.54 -12.40 2.54
C ASP A 34 3.11 -11.91 2.28
N PRO A 35 2.11 -12.81 2.23
CA PRO A 35 0.74 -12.44 1.92
C PRO A 35 0.12 -11.48 2.94
N GLN A 36 0.44 -11.64 4.22
CA GLN A 36 -0.07 -10.76 5.28
C GLN A 36 0.47 -9.35 5.06
N ARG A 37 1.79 -9.22 4.85
CA ARG A 37 2.41 -7.92 4.57
C ARG A 37 1.85 -7.25 3.32
N VAL A 38 1.66 -7.99 2.22
CA VAL A 38 1.10 -7.46 0.97
C VAL A 38 -0.37 -7.04 1.15
N SER A 39 -1.19 -7.84 1.82
CA SER A 39 -2.61 -7.54 2.01
C SER A 39 -2.86 -6.23 2.76
N LEU A 40 -1.97 -5.89 3.69
CA LEU A 40 -2.15 -4.72 4.53
C LEU A 40 -2.24 -3.45 3.70
N VAL A 41 -1.51 -3.28 2.59
CA VAL A 41 -1.47 -2.01 1.84
C VAL A 41 -2.80 -1.64 1.16
N TYR A 42 -3.73 -2.59 1.08
CA TYR A 42 -5.05 -2.40 0.51
C TYR A 42 -6.07 -2.06 1.59
N THR A 43 -7.21 -1.50 1.18
CA THR A 43 -8.36 -1.33 2.08
C THR A 43 -9.08 -2.66 2.25
N LEU A 44 -9.85 -2.81 3.33
CA LEU A 44 -10.59 -4.04 3.63
C LEU A 44 -11.61 -4.41 2.55
N ASP A 45 -12.10 -3.41 1.82
CA ASP A 45 -13.08 -3.51 0.73
C ASP A 45 -12.45 -3.49 -0.68
N SER A 46 -11.11 -3.59 -0.75
CA SER A 46 -10.37 -3.48 -2.02
C SER A 46 -10.83 -4.53 -3.03
N GLN A 47 -11.21 -4.06 -4.22
CA GLN A 47 -11.64 -4.90 -5.34
C GLN A 47 -10.50 -5.06 -6.35
N TRP A 48 -10.24 -6.28 -6.77
CA TRP A 48 -9.14 -6.60 -7.68
C TRP A 48 -9.60 -7.41 -8.88
N ARG A 49 -8.90 -7.19 -10.00
CA ARG A 49 -8.87 -8.09 -11.16
C ARG A 49 -7.42 -8.27 -11.54
N ASN A 50 -6.87 -9.44 -11.24
CA ASN A 50 -5.52 -9.85 -11.62
C ASN A 50 -5.59 -10.56 -12.97
#